data_AF-A0AAD1YBB7-F1
#
_entry.id   AF-A0AAD1YBB7-F1
#
_cell.length_a   1.000
_cell.length_b   1.000
_cell.length_c   1.000
_cell.angle_alpha   90.00
_cell.angle_beta   90.00
_cell.angle_gamma   90.00
#
_symmetry.space_group_name_H-M   'P 1'
#
loop_
_entity.id
_entity.type
_entity.pdbx_description
1 polymer ?
#
loop_
_entity_poly.entity_id
_entity_poly.type
_entity_poly.pdbx_seq_one_letter_code
_entity_poly.pdbx_strand_id
1 'polypeptide(L)' 'MLEAEMEDHLGYAKHDYENKHTSNSRNGKSTKKMKSDLGMFDLDVPRDRAMSST' A
#
# COMPACT_ATOMS: atom_id res chain seq x y z
N MET A 1 0.19 3.24 -9.72
CA MET A 1 0.87 1.93 -9.75
C MET A 1 0.86 1.28 -8.37
N LEU A 2 1.50 1.86 -7.35
CA LEU A 2 1.54 1.26 -5.99
C LEU A 2 0.16 0.98 -5.37
N GLU A 3 -0.85 1.79 -5.65
CA GLU A 3 -2.21 1.53 -5.14
C GLU A 3 -2.86 0.30 -5.79
N ALA A 4 -2.55 0.01 -7.06
CA ALA A 4 -3.10 -1.15 -7.77
C ALA A 4 -2.44 -2.46 -7.29
N GLU A 5 -1.13 -2.44 -7.02
CA GLU A 5 -0.44 -3.56 -6.38
C GLU A 5 -1.03 -3.87 -4.99
N MET A 6 -1.47 -2.83 -4.28
CA MET A 6 -2.14 -2.99 -2.99
C MET A 6 -3.55 -3.57 -3.12
N GLU A 7 -4.26 -3.27 -4.20
CA GLU A 7 -5.57 -3.88 -4.52
C GLU A 7 -5.43 -5.37 -4.80
N ASP A 8 -4.43 -5.77 -5.57
CA ASP A 8 -4.11 -7.17 -5.83
C ASP A 8 -3.70 -7.91 -4.53
N HIS A 9 -2.81 -7.32 -3.73
CA HIS A 9 -2.35 -7.92 -2.47
C HIS A 9 -3.48 -8.11 -1.44
N LEU A 10 -4.38 -7.14 -1.32
CA LEU A 10 -5.51 -7.21 -0.40
C LEU A 10 -6.69 -8.02 -0.96
N GLY A 11 -6.76 -8.16 -2.28
CA GLY A 11 -7.87 -8.81 -3.01
C GLY A 11 -9.15 -7.99 -3.08
N TYR A 12 -9.10 -6.69 -2.79
CA TYR A 12 -10.27 -5.82 -2.86
C TYR A 12 -9.90 -4.36 -3.16
N ALA A 13 -10.78 -3.67 -3.89
CA ALA A 13 -10.58 -2.28 -4.31
C ALA A 13 -10.60 -1.30 -3.12
N LYS A 14 -10.04 -0.11 -3.32
CA LYS A 14 -10.13 0.95 -2.31
C LYS A 14 -11.61 1.33 -2.08
N HIS A 15 -12.07 1.26 -0.82
CA HIS A 15 -13.45 1.48 -0.37
C HIS A 15 -14.46 0.37 -0.67
N ASP A 16 -14.01 -0.76 -1.22
CA ASP A 16 -14.85 -1.93 -1.41
C ASP A 16 -14.85 -2.82 -0.16
N TYR A 17 -15.61 -2.39 0.85
CA TYR A 17 -15.72 -3.12 2.12
C TYR A 17 -16.64 -4.34 2.02
N GLU A 18 -17.54 -4.38 1.03
CA GLU A 18 -18.48 -5.49 0.84
C GLU A 18 -17.77 -6.73 0.29
N ASN A 19 -16.81 -6.54 -0.61
CA ASN A 19 -15.97 -7.64 -1.15
C ASN A 19 -14.71 -7.91 -0.29
N LYS A 20 -14.62 -7.31 0.90
CA LYS A 20 -13.48 -7.51 1.80
C LYS A 20 -13.63 -8.82 2.57
N HIS A 21 -12.95 -9.86 2.07
CA HIS A 21 -12.93 -11.18 2.72
C HIS A 21 -11.73 -11.42 3.65
N THR A 22 -10.80 -10.46 3.73
CA THR A 22 -9.57 -10.60 4.55
C THR A 22 -9.68 -9.84 5.87
N SER A 23 -8.95 -10.28 6.90
CA SER A 23 -8.83 -9.54 8.18
C SER A 23 -7.92 -8.32 8.05
N ASN A 24 -7.02 -8.32 7.06
CA ASN A 24 -6.13 -7.21 6.75
C ASN A 24 -6.90 -6.00 6.19
N SER A 25 -6.37 -4.79 6.37
CA SER A 25 -7.01 -3.54 5.94
C SER A 25 -5.97 -2.50 5.56
N ARG A 26 -6.32 -1.55 4.68
CA ARG A 26 -5.45 -0.41 4.38
C ARG A 26 -5.24 0.47 5.64
N ASN A 27 -4.01 0.85 5.90
CA ASN A 27 -3.56 1.68 7.03
C ASN A 27 -2.83 2.95 6.54
N GLY A 28 -3.50 3.67 5.64
CA GLY A 28 -2.98 4.93 5.08
C GLY A 28 -1.78 4.74 4.16
N LYS A 29 -0.94 5.77 4.09
CA LYS A 29 0.29 5.81 3.29
C LYS A 29 1.47 6.15 4.19
N SER A 30 2.64 5.66 3.85
CA SER A 30 3.91 6.00 4.49
C SER A 30 4.82 6.65 3.47
N THR A 31 5.40 7.80 3.81
CA THR A 31 6.40 8.44 2.97
C THR A 31 7.74 7.71 3.12
N LYS A 32 8.32 7.27 2.00
CA LYS A 32 9.62 6.61 1.93
C LYS A 32 10.57 7.49 1.11
N LYS A 33 11.70 7.86 1.70
CA LYS A 33 12.78 8.55 0.99
C LYS A 33 13.55 7.52 0.16
N MET A 34 13.55 7.67 -1.15
CA MET A 34 14.27 6.79 -2.08
C MET A 34 15.41 7.56 -2.72
N LYS A 35 16.55 6.88 -2.89
CA LYS A 35 17.70 7.40 -3.62
C LYS A 35 17.73 6.74 -4.99
N SER A 36 17.71 7.55 -6.05
CA SER A 36 17.98 7.15 -7.42
C SER A 36 19.22 7.87 -7.92
N ASP A 37 19.71 7.49 -9.10
CA ASP A 37 20.84 8.12 -9.78
C ASP A 37 20.59 9.62 -10.04
N LEU A 38 19.31 10.02 -10.11
CA LEU A 38 18.86 11.40 -10.27
C LEU A 38 18.78 12.20 -8.95
N GLY A 39 18.98 11.56 -7.80
CA GLY A 39 18.93 12.19 -6.47
C GLY A 39 17.98 11.53 -5.48
N MET A 40 17.69 12.23 -4.38
CA MET A 40 16.73 11.79 -3.36
C MET A 40 15.34 12.33 -3.68
N PHE A 41 14.33 11.46 -3.62
CA PHE A 41 12.94 11.83 -3.75
C PHE A 41 12.08 11.10 -2.71
N ASP A 42 10.98 11.75 -2.35
CA ASP A 42 10.01 11.22 -1.39
C ASP A 42 8.88 10.53 -2.17
N LEU A 43 8.54 9.31 -1.77
CA LEU A 43 7.49 8.50 -2.40
C LEU A 43 6.48 8.04 -1.36
N ASP A 44 5.19 8.27 -1.62
CA ASP A 44 4.13 7.79 -0.75
C ASP A 44 3.74 6.35 -1.11
N VAL A 45 4.05 5.44 -0.19
CA VAL A 45 3.80 4.01 -0.34
C VAL A 45 2.57 3.64 0.49
N PRO A 46 1.53 3.04 -0.12
CA PRO A 46 0.37 2.57 0.62
C PRO A 46 0.75 1.41 1.56
N ARG A 47 0.18 1.37 2.77
CA ARG A 47 0.47 0.33 3.78
C ARG A 47 -0.80 -0.34 4.27
N ASP A 48 -0.72 -1.61 4.59
CA ASP A 48 -1.77 -2.38 5.24
C ASP A 48 -1.60 -2.41 6.78
N ARG A 49 -2.58 -3.01 7.48
CA ARG A 49 -2.72 -2.96 8.94
C ARG A 49 -2.27 -4.25 9.62
N ALA A 50 -2.42 -5.39 8.95
CA ALA A 50 -1.72 -6.59 9.39
C ALA A 50 -0.22 -6.27 9.29
N MET A 51 0.56 -6.67 10.29
CA MET A 51 1.99 -6.44 10.29
C MET A 51 2.65 -7.41 9.30
N SER A 52 2.40 -7.24 8.00
CA SER A 52 3.07 -7.96 6.94
C SER A 52 4.21 -7.09 6.43
N SER A 53 5.29 -7.07 7.20
CA SER A 53 6.60 -6.65 6.68
C SER A 53 7.07 -7.71 5.70
N THR A 54 6.66 -7.62 4.44
CA THR A 54 7.31 -8.34 3.34
C THR A 54 7.79 -7.31 2.32
#